data_AF-A0A379TG57-F1
#
_entry.id   AF-A0A379TG57-F1
#
_cell.length_a   1.000
_cell.length_b   1.000
_cell.length_c   1.000
_cell.angle_alpha   90.00
_cell.angle_beta   90.00
_cell.angle_gamma   90.00
#
_symmetry.space_group_name_H-M   'P 1'
#
loop_
_entity.id
_entity.type
_entity.pdbx_description
1 polymer ?
#
loop_
_entity_poly.entity_id
_entity_poly.type
_entity_poly.pdbx_seq_one_letter_code
_entity_poly.pdbx_strand_id
1 'polypeptide(L)'
;MATSKLIQGDTLTETSNAADGFNPAKEDSKFSYTSARVAKRVYNKYKKADNKPKVFGYFTDWSQYDGRLQGNDTPSERGRGYDLAQVSPTAYDKIIAGFVGIVGFHKIDGQSRDVVQEAADACGKVKYEPTFLDPWGDFQSYVNVGHSVSGWDVDPKTVTQSNTKGFLGGVA
;
A
#
# COMPACT_ATOMS: atom_id res chain seq x y z
N MET A 1 -16.24 -1.59 -30.00
CA MET A 1 -15.04 -0.85 -29.57
C MET A 1 -13.99 -1.84 -29.09
N ALA A 2 -12.71 -1.65 -29.43
CA ALA A 2 -11.66 -2.55 -28.95
C ALA A 2 -11.50 -2.36 -27.44
N THR A 3 -11.72 -3.43 -26.67
CA THR A 3 -11.47 -3.42 -25.22
C THR A 3 -9.97 -3.26 -24.98
N SER A 4 -9.57 -2.27 -24.17
CA SER A 4 -8.15 -2.05 -23.87
C SER A 4 -7.53 -3.31 -23.24
N LYS A 5 -6.27 -3.61 -23.61
CA LYS A 5 -5.48 -4.69 -23.00
C LYS A 5 -4.85 -4.28 -21.67
N LEU A 6 -4.80 -2.98 -21.37
CA LEU A 6 -4.05 -2.44 -20.24
C LEU A 6 -4.94 -1.82 -19.16
N ILE A 7 -6.07 -1.24 -19.56
CA ILE A 7 -6.97 -0.54 -18.62
C ILE A 7 -8.35 -1.20 -18.57
N GLN A 8 -9.02 -1.03 -17.44
CA GLN A 8 -10.38 -1.43 -17.16
C GLN A 8 -11.09 -0.30 -16.39
N GLY A 9 -12.43 -0.34 -16.38
CA GLY A 9 -13.20 0.60 -15.56
C GLY A 9 -13.02 0.31 -14.07
N ASP A 10 -13.00 1.36 -13.26
CA ASP A 10 -13.07 1.30 -11.80
C ASP A 10 -14.12 2.31 -11.36
N THR A 11 -15.31 1.82 -11.02
CA THR A 11 -16.46 2.68 -10.71
C THR A 11 -16.14 3.67 -9.60
N LEU A 12 -15.35 3.29 -8.59
CA LEU A 12 -14.96 4.17 -7.50
C LEU A 12 -14.09 5.36 -7.97
N THR A 13 -13.14 5.11 -8.87
CA THR A 13 -12.35 6.17 -9.51
C THR A 13 -13.20 7.05 -10.42
N GLU A 14 -14.09 6.43 -11.21
CA GLU A 14 -14.96 7.16 -12.15
C GLU A 14 -15.94 8.07 -11.40
N THR A 15 -16.53 7.58 -10.31
CA THR A 15 -17.42 8.36 -9.44
C THR A 15 -16.68 9.51 -8.77
N SER A 16 -15.48 9.28 -8.20
CA SER A 16 -14.73 10.37 -7.56
C SER A 16 -14.29 11.44 -8.57
N ASN A 17 -13.86 11.02 -9.78
CA ASN A 17 -13.52 11.96 -10.84
C ASN A 17 -14.72 12.82 -11.26
N ALA A 18 -15.89 12.21 -11.40
CA ALA A 18 -17.11 12.94 -11.75
C ALA A 18 -17.50 13.95 -10.66
N ALA A 19 -17.41 13.55 -9.39
CA ALA A 19 -17.70 14.43 -8.24
C ALA A 19 -16.77 15.65 -8.18
N ASP A 20 -15.49 15.46 -8.51
CA ASP A 20 -14.48 16.54 -8.51
C ASP A 20 -14.48 17.38 -9.80
N GLY A 21 -15.28 17.00 -10.80
CA GLY A 21 -15.22 17.54 -12.14
C GLY A 21 -13.82 17.38 -12.77
N PHE A 22 -13.15 16.25 -12.49
CA PHE A 22 -11.85 15.90 -13.07
C PHE A 22 -12.05 15.34 -14.48
N ASN A 23 -11.45 15.98 -15.48
CA ASN A 23 -11.46 15.50 -16.86
C ASN A 23 -10.04 15.19 -17.33
N PRO A 24 -9.65 13.91 -17.47
CA PRO A 24 -8.28 13.53 -17.82
C PRO A 24 -7.81 14.07 -19.19
N ALA A 25 -8.74 14.46 -20.08
CA ALA A 25 -8.39 14.99 -21.40
C ALA A 25 -8.08 16.50 -21.39
N LYS A 26 -8.38 17.21 -20.29
CA LYS A 26 -8.29 18.67 -20.21
C LYS A 26 -7.63 19.18 -18.94
N GLU A 27 -7.63 18.38 -17.88
CA GLU A 27 -7.19 18.79 -16.55
C GLU A 27 -5.67 18.70 -16.42
N ASP A 28 -5.06 19.76 -15.93
CA ASP A 28 -3.61 19.90 -15.74
C ASP A 28 -3.21 20.25 -14.29
N SER A 29 -4.17 20.49 -13.41
CA SER A 29 -3.91 21.02 -12.06
C SER A 29 -4.62 20.27 -10.92
N LYS A 30 -5.77 19.64 -11.16
CA LYS A 30 -6.47 18.85 -10.13
C LYS A 30 -5.83 17.48 -9.91
N PHE A 31 -6.03 16.94 -8.72
CA PHE A 31 -5.69 15.56 -8.40
C PHE A 31 -6.75 14.60 -8.93
N SER A 32 -6.32 13.52 -9.58
CA SER A 32 -7.23 12.50 -10.13
C SER A 32 -7.64 11.44 -9.12
N TYR A 33 -6.89 11.30 -8.02
CA TYR A 33 -7.07 10.24 -7.01
C TYR A 33 -7.29 8.83 -7.62
N THR A 34 -6.68 8.59 -8.78
CA THR A 34 -6.91 7.37 -9.56
C THR A 34 -6.37 6.16 -8.80
N SER A 35 -7.22 5.17 -8.58
CA SER A 35 -6.79 3.90 -7.97
C SER A 35 -5.98 3.06 -8.96
N ALA A 36 -5.08 2.22 -8.44
CA ALA A 36 -4.40 1.18 -9.20
C ALA A 36 -5.35 0.14 -9.83
N ARG A 37 -6.61 0.07 -9.37
CA ARG A 37 -7.62 -0.86 -9.92
C ARG A 37 -7.97 -0.60 -11.39
N VAL A 38 -7.73 0.61 -11.90
CA VAL A 38 -7.94 0.93 -13.33
C VAL A 38 -7.01 0.15 -14.26
N ALA A 39 -5.89 -0.38 -13.75
CA ALA A 39 -4.92 -1.15 -14.53
C ALA A 39 -5.21 -2.66 -14.46
N LYS A 40 -5.19 -3.31 -15.62
CA LYS A 40 -5.22 -4.76 -15.72
C LYS A 40 -3.89 -5.36 -15.29
N ARG A 41 -3.92 -6.55 -14.68
CA ARG A 41 -2.73 -7.29 -14.30
C ARG A 41 -2.15 -7.99 -15.52
N VAL A 42 -1.00 -7.52 -16.00
CA VAL A 42 -0.40 -7.96 -17.28
C VAL A 42 1.04 -8.45 -17.12
N TYR A 43 1.33 -9.12 -16.00
CA TYR A 43 2.64 -9.71 -15.75
C TYR A 43 2.93 -10.86 -16.71
N ASN A 44 3.98 -10.74 -17.50
CA ASN A 44 4.52 -11.86 -18.29
C ASN A 44 5.30 -12.82 -17.39
N LYS A 45 5.39 -14.09 -17.82
CA LYS A 45 6.25 -15.09 -17.19
C LYS A 45 7.57 -15.17 -17.94
N TYR A 46 8.67 -15.07 -17.21
CA TYR A 46 10.02 -15.20 -17.75
C TYR A 46 10.69 -16.45 -17.18
N LYS A 47 11.58 -17.08 -17.96
CA LYS A 47 12.39 -18.18 -17.46
C LYS A 47 13.41 -17.64 -16.45
N LYS A 48 13.52 -18.30 -15.30
CA LYS A 48 14.55 -17.97 -14.30
C LYS A 48 15.93 -18.14 -14.93
N ALA A 49 16.79 -17.14 -14.74
CA ALA A 49 18.17 -17.16 -15.20
C ALA A 49 19.08 -16.66 -14.07
N ASP A 50 19.92 -17.54 -13.53
CA ASP A 50 20.79 -17.20 -12.39
C ASP A 50 22.00 -16.36 -12.78
N ASN A 51 22.31 -16.27 -14.08
CA ASN A 51 23.41 -15.47 -14.64
C ASN A 51 22.96 -14.09 -15.18
N LYS A 52 21.79 -13.61 -14.74
CA LYS A 52 21.26 -12.30 -15.12
C LYS A 52 21.11 -11.38 -13.92
N PRO A 53 21.15 -10.04 -14.11
CA PRO A 53 20.82 -9.09 -13.06
C PRO A 53 19.42 -9.35 -12.50
N LYS A 54 19.26 -9.08 -11.20
CA LYS A 54 18.01 -9.27 -10.47
C LYS A 54 17.07 -8.08 -10.62
N VAL A 55 15.76 -8.33 -10.60
CA VAL A 55 14.73 -7.29 -10.64
C VAL A 55 14.07 -7.20 -9.27
N PHE A 56 14.22 -6.05 -8.62
CA PHE A 56 13.60 -5.77 -7.31
C PHE A 56 12.41 -4.84 -7.47
N GLY A 57 11.35 -5.09 -6.70
CA GLY A 57 10.18 -4.22 -6.60
C GLY A 57 10.12 -3.58 -5.23
N TYR A 58 9.92 -2.27 -5.15
CA TYR A 58 9.55 -1.62 -3.90
C TYR A 58 8.04 -1.70 -3.71
N PHE A 59 7.63 -2.04 -2.50
CA PHE A 59 6.23 -1.98 -2.10
C PHE A 59 6.14 -1.11 -0.85
N THR A 60 5.29 -0.08 -0.93
CA THR A 60 5.06 0.81 0.21
C THR A 60 3.85 0.33 0.99
N ASP A 61 3.98 0.21 2.31
CA ASP A 61 2.91 -0.20 3.23
C ASP A 61 1.61 0.59 2.98
N TRP A 62 1.66 1.90 2.76
CA TRP A 62 0.49 2.75 2.55
C TRP A 62 -0.16 2.62 1.17
N SER A 63 0.47 1.94 0.20
CA SER A 63 -0.10 1.81 -1.15
C SER A 63 -1.37 0.95 -1.17
N GLN A 64 -1.54 0.11 -0.16
CA GLN A 64 -2.71 -0.74 0.03
C GLN A 64 -4.00 0.06 0.29
N TYR A 65 -3.90 1.29 0.82
CA TYR A 65 -5.06 2.05 1.25
C TYR A 65 -5.86 2.62 0.08
N ASP A 66 -7.19 2.52 0.22
CA ASP A 66 -8.17 3.31 -0.52
C ASP A 66 -9.50 3.27 0.26
N GLY A 67 -9.84 4.35 0.96
CA GLY A 67 -11.03 4.45 1.81
C GLY A 67 -12.33 4.22 1.06
N ARG A 68 -12.35 4.41 -0.27
CA ARG A 68 -13.51 4.13 -1.13
C ARG A 68 -13.93 2.65 -1.08
N LEU A 69 -12.99 1.73 -0.84
CA LEU A 69 -13.29 0.30 -0.66
C LEU A 69 -14.09 0.01 0.61
N GLN A 70 -14.15 0.96 1.53
CA GLN A 70 -14.86 0.87 2.80
C GLN A 70 -15.92 1.97 2.94
N GLY A 71 -16.32 2.59 1.82
CA GLY A 71 -17.40 3.58 1.77
C GLY A 71 -17.00 5.01 2.11
N ASN A 72 -15.70 5.31 2.27
CA ASN A 72 -15.21 6.66 2.52
C ASN A 72 -14.64 7.29 1.24
N ASP A 73 -15.43 8.18 0.61
CA ASP A 73 -15.05 8.88 -0.63
C ASP A 73 -14.66 10.36 -0.39
N THR A 74 -14.09 10.66 0.77
CA THR A 74 -13.51 12.00 1.01
C THR A 74 -12.14 12.11 0.32
N PRO A 75 -11.77 13.27 -0.27
CA PRO A 75 -10.53 13.40 -1.04
C PRO A 75 -9.24 12.95 -0.33
N SER A 76 -9.14 13.17 0.99
CA SER A 76 -7.99 12.74 1.81
C SER A 76 -7.89 11.22 1.99
N GLU A 77 -8.99 10.50 1.77
CA GLU A 77 -9.13 9.06 2.01
C GLU A 77 -9.10 8.26 0.70
N ARG A 78 -9.09 8.94 -0.45
CA ARG A 78 -8.97 8.32 -1.77
C ARG A 78 -7.53 7.90 -2.03
N GLY A 79 -7.26 6.64 -1.73
CA GLY A 79 -5.93 6.07 -1.83
C GLY A 79 -5.68 5.33 -3.14
N ARG A 80 -4.49 4.72 -3.24
CA ARG A 80 -4.06 3.96 -4.43
C ARG A 80 -4.78 2.62 -4.54
N GLY A 81 -5.06 1.95 -3.42
CA GLY A 81 -5.74 0.66 -3.38
C GLY A 81 -4.97 -0.42 -4.15
N TYR A 82 -3.64 -0.43 -4.04
CA TYR A 82 -2.80 -1.38 -4.73
C TYR A 82 -2.85 -2.73 -4.02
N ASP A 83 -3.52 -3.70 -4.67
CA ASP A 83 -3.68 -5.06 -4.15
C ASP A 83 -2.40 -5.91 -4.33
N LEU A 84 -1.70 -6.17 -3.23
CA LEU A 84 -0.54 -7.05 -3.16
C LEU A 84 -0.86 -8.46 -3.64
N ALA A 85 -2.07 -8.97 -3.37
CA ALA A 85 -2.46 -10.33 -3.76
C ALA A 85 -2.52 -10.50 -5.29
N GLN A 86 -2.52 -9.39 -6.03
CA GLN A 86 -2.52 -9.38 -7.49
C GLN A 86 -1.11 -9.24 -8.09
N VAL A 87 -0.07 -9.11 -7.25
CA VAL A 87 1.32 -9.15 -7.72
C VAL A 87 1.66 -10.59 -8.07
N SER A 88 2.15 -10.82 -9.29
CA SER A 88 2.58 -12.16 -9.67
C SER A 88 3.76 -12.60 -8.77
N PRO A 89 3.74 -13.82 -8.21
CA PRO A 89 4.82 -14.32 -7.35
C PRO A 89 6.15 -14.47 -8.09
N THR A 90 6.15 -14.35 -9.43
CA THR A 90 7.36 -14.39 -10.27
C THR A 90 7.68 -13.05 -10.92
N ALA A 91 7.02 -11.96 -10.52
CA ALA A 91 7.26 -10.63 -11.12
C ALA A 91 8.62 -10.05 -10.71
N TYR A 92 9.09 -10.38 -9.51
CA TYR A 92 10.30 -9.84 -8.91
C TYR A 92 11.16 -10.95 -8.29
N ASP A 93 12.48 -10.79 -8.32
CA ASP A 93 13.40 -11.63 -7.56
C ASP A 93 13.38 -11.30 -6.06
N LYS A 94 12.97 -10.07 -5.70
CA LYS A 94 12.82 -9.60 -4.32
C LYS A 94 11.81 -8.46 -4.26
N ILE A 95 10.99 -8.45 -3.22
CA ILE A 95 10.20 -7.28 -2.82
C ILE A 95 10.91 -6.61 -1.65
N ILE A 96 11.05 -5.28 -1.73
CA ILE A 96 11.60 -4.44 -0.66
C ILE A 96 10.42 -3.72 -0.01
N ALA A 97 10.13 -4.10 1.23
CA ALA A 97 9.19 -3.42 2.10
C ALA A 97 9.73 -2.04 2.48
N GLY A 98 8.97 -0.99 2.17
CA GLY A 98 9.29 0.40 2.50
C GLY A 98 8.13 1.06 3.24
N PHE A 99 8.32 1.77 4.35
CA PHE A 99 9.60 2.13 5.00
C PHE A 99 9.51 2.03 6.52
N VAL A 100 10.65 1.89 7.17
CA VAL A 100 10.77 1.99 8.64
C VAL A 100 11.25 3.39 9.03
N GLY A 101 10.77 3.89 10.17
CA GLY A 101 11.27 5.09 10.83
C GLY A 101 12.38 4.77 11.83
N ILE A 102 13.05 5.80 12.33
CA ILE A 102 14.02 5.69 13.44
C ILE A 102 13.58 6.62 14.57
N VAL A 103 13.32 6.05 15.74
CA VAL A 103 12.74 6.79 16.88
C VAL A 103 13.69 7.89 17.36
N GLY A 104 13.15 9.07 17.61
CA GLY A 104 13.91 10.22 18.11
C GLY A 104 14.73 10.96 17.05
N PHE A 105 14.59 10.61 15.77
CA PHE A 105 14.96 11.48 14.66
C PHE A 105 13.80 12.43 14.34
N HIS A 106 14.16 13.60 13.79
CA HIS A 106 13.29 14.76 13.61
C HIS A 106 11.91 14.41 13.03
N LYS A 107 10.87 14.94 13.67
CA LYS A 107 9.50 14.97 13.12
C LYS A 107 9.50 15.71 11.78
N ILE A 108 8.68 15.29 10.82
CA ILE A 108 8.54 16.03 9.56
C ILE A 108 7.99 17.44 9.89
N ASP A 109 8.78 18.48 9.57
CA ASP A 109 8.41 19.87 9.80
C ASP A 109 7.05 20.20 9.17
N GLY A 110 6.20 20.90 9.93
CA GLY A 110 4.87 21.29 9.48
C GLY A 110 3.78 20.21 9.58
N GLN A 111 4.11 18.97 9.95
CA GLN A 111 3.08 17.98 10.28
C GLN A 111 2.59 18.11 11.73
N SER A 112 1.31 17.87 11.97
CA SER A 112 0.74 17.86 13.32
C SER A 112 1.11 16.59 14.10
N ARG A 113 1.23 15.46 13.41
CA ARG A 113 1.51 14.14 13.98
C ARG A 113 2.99 13.76 13.92
N ASP A 114 3.47 13.09 14.95
CA ASP A 114 4.79 12.46 14.97
C ASP A 114 4.62 10.97 14.74
N VAL A 115 4.41 10.59 13.47
CA VAL A 115 4.09 9.22 13.08
C VAL A 115 5.14 8.23 13.57
N VAL A 116 6.41 8.64 13.63
CA VAL A 116 7.50 7.79 14.12
C VAL A 116 7.34 7.53 15.61
N GLN A 117 7.10 8.58 16.42
CA GLN A 117 6.90 8.39 17.86
C GLN A 117 5.61 7.64 18.19
N GLU A 118 4.50 7.96 17.50
CA GLU A 118 3.22 7.28 17.69
C GLU A 118 3.34 5.77 17.38
N ALA A 119 4.01 5.43 16.28
CA ALA A 119 4.23 4.03 15.92
C ALA A 119 5.25 3.35 16.83
N ALA A 120 6.24 4.08 17.36
CA ALA A 120 7.17 3.56 18.36
C ALA A 120 6.45 3.17 19.64
N ASP A 121 5.53 3.99 20.14
CA ASP A 121 4.76 3.70 21.35
C ASP A 121 3.88 2.45 21.16
N ALA A 122 3.28 2.32 19.97
CA ALA A 122 2.51 1.14 19.57
C ALA A 122 3.37 -0.12 19.45
N CYS A 123 4.55 -0.02 18.84
CA CYS A 123 5.50 -1.14 18.66
C CYS A 123 6.38 -1.41 19.89
N GLY A 124 6.28 -0.59 20.94
CA GLY A 124 7.11 -0.71 22.15
C GLY A 124 8.59 -0.42 21.89
N LYS A 125 8.90 0.51 20.99
CA LYS A 125 10.27 0.89 20.60
C LYS A 125 10.76 2.10 21.36
N VAL A 126 12.08 2.18 21.54
CA VAL A 126 12.73 3.29 22.23
C VAL A 126 13.63 4.09 21.30
N LYS A 127 14.15 5.23 21.80
CA LYS A 127 14.99 6.15 21.04
C LYS A 127 16.14 5.42 20.31
N TYR A 128 16.33 5.77 19.05
CA TYR A 128 17.31 5.22 18.10
C TYR A 128 17.07 3.78 17.63
N GLU A 129 15.96 3.16 18.02
CA GLU A 129 15.53 1.91 17.39
C GLU A 129 14.77 2.18 16.09
N PRO A 130 14.81 1.24 15.13
CA PRO A 130 13.89 1.27 14.01
C PRO A 130 12.47 0.91 14.47
N THR A 131 11.47 1.56 13.89
CA THR A 131 10.05 1.23 14.08
C THR A 131 9.33 1.15 12.75
N PHE A 132 8.37 0.23 12.66
CA PHE A 132 7.35 0.27 11.61
C PHE A 132 6.50 1.53 11.78
N LEU A 133 6.09 2.14 10.68
CA LEU A 133 5.41 3.45 10.69
C LEU A 133 3.89 3.31 10.78
N ASP A 134 3.37 2.15 10.40
CA ASP A 134 1.94 1.90 10.33
C ASP A 134 1.62 0.48 10.83
N PRO A 135 1.57 0.28 12.16
CA PRO A 135 1.31 -1.05 12.72
C PRO A 135 0.01 -1.69 12.22
N TRP A 136 -1.00 -0.87 11.89
CA TRP A 136 -2.22 -1.37 11.28
C TRP A 136 -1.94 -1.92 9.88
N GLY A 137 -1.37 -1.10 8.99
CA GLY A 137 -1.06 -1.50 7.62
C GLY A 137 -0.03 -2.63 7.52
N ASP A 138 0.94 -2.65 8.43
CA ASP A 138 2.04 -3.59 8.44
C ASP A 138 1.65 -4.96 9.00
N PHE A 139 0.85 -5.01 10.07
CA PHE A 139 0.59 -6.24 10.83
C PHE A 139 -0.87 -6.65 10.96
N GLN A 140 -1.85 -5.77 10.70
CA GLN A 140 -3.24 -5.99 11.12
C GLN A 140 -4.26 -5.85 9.98
N SER A 141 -3.93 -5.11 8.92
CA SER A 141 -4.83 -4.88 7.80
C SER A 141 -5.10 -6.16 7.01
N TYR A 142 -6.11 -6.11 6.14
CA TYR A 142 -6.54 -7.27 5.35
C TYR A 142 -6.91 -6.92 3.91
N VAL A 143 -7.51 -5.75 3.71
CA VAL A 143 -7.81 -5.22 2.38
C VAL A 143 -6.51 -5.01 1.60
N ASN A 144 -6.47 -5.50 0.36
CA ASN A 144 -5.33 -5.37 -0.56
C ASN A 144 -4.01 -6.02 -0.12
N VAL A 145 -4.03 -6.87 0.91
CA VAL A 145 -2.81 -7.57 1.42
C VAL A 145 -2.97 -9.08 1.50
N GLY A 146 -3.96 -9.65 0.80
CA GLY A 146 -4.13 -11.10 0.68
C GLY A 146 -4.75 -11.78 1.91
N HIS A 147 -5.41 -11.02 2.80
CA HIS A 147 -6.16 -11.58 3.92
C HIS A 147 -7.66 -11.26 3.80
N SER A 148 -8.51 -12.16 4.30
CA SER A 148 -9.96 -11.98 4.33
C SER A 148 -10.48 -11.39 5.65
N VAL A 149 -9.65 -11.40 6.70
CA VAL A 149 -9.97 -10.90 8.04
C VAL A 149 -8.80 -10.08 8.58
N SER A 150 -9.10 -9.02 9.34
CA SER A 150 -8.09 -8.22 10.01
C SER A 150 -7.45 -9.00 11.16
N GLY A 151 -6.18 -8.70 11.44
CA GLY A 151 -5.48 -9.07 12.66
C GLY A 151 -5.64 -8.00 13.73
N TRP A 152 -6.87 -7.57 14.00
CA TRP A 152 -7.15 -6.53 15.01
C TRP A 152 -6.71 -6.95 16.43
N ASP A 153 -6.54 -8.25 16.64
CA ASP A 153 -6.08 -8.91 17.85
C ASP A 153 -4.55 -9.10 17.91
N VAL A 154 -3.83 -8.79 16.83
CA VAL A 154 -2.36 -8.85 16.79
C VAL A 154 -1.79 -7.64 17.54
N ASP A 155 -1.07 -7.86 18.62
CA ASP A 155 -0.32 -6.81 19.32
C ASP A 155 0.98 -6.50 18.55
N PRO A 156 1.17 -5.26 18.05
CA PRO A 156 2.41 -4.86 17.36
C PRO A 156 3.70 -5.10 18.16
N LYS A 157 3.64 -5.18 19.49
CA LYS A 157 4.79 -5.44 20.35
C LYS A 157 5.24 -6.90 20.34
N THR A 158 4.34 -7.81 19.98
CA THR A 158 4.57 -9.27 20.04
C THR A 158 4.33 -9.96 18.68
N VAL A 159 4.27 -9.18 17.60
CA VAL A 159 4.11 -9.69 16.25
C VAL A 159 5.26 -10.62 15.87
N THR A 160 4.92 -11.71 15.19
CA THR A 160 5.83 -12.71 14.65
C THR A 160 5.41 -13.05 13.22
N GLN A 161 6.29 -13.74 12.47
CA GLN A 161 5.93 -14.22 11.13
C GLN A 161 4.69 -15.13 11.14
N SER A 162 4.41 -15.84 12.25
CA SER A 162 3.27 -16.77 12.31
C SER A 162 1.93 -16.09 12.59
N ASN A 163 1.92 -14.94 13.28
CA ASN A 163 0.68 -14.25 13.67
C ASN A 163 0.42 -12.97 12.87
N THR A 164 1.42 -12.43 12.16
CA THR A 164 1.27 -11.20 11.39
C THR A 164 0.19 -11.35 10.32
N LYS A 165 -0.64 -10.31 10.20
CA LYS A 165 -1.45 -10.01 9.02
C LYS A 165 -0.80 -8.82 8.31
N GLY A 166 -1.62 -7.95 7.73
CA GLY A 166 -1.15 -6.75 7.08
C GLY A 166 -0.26 -7.03 5.87
N PHE A 167 0.42 -5.99 5.43
CA PHE A 167 1.35 -6.05 4.31
C PHE A 167 2.44 -7.11 4.54
N LEU A 168 3.02 -7.17 5.75
CA LEU A 168 4.09 -8.12 6.04
C LEU A 168 3.61 -9.58 6.06
N GLY A 169 2.37 -9.83 6.49
CA GLY A 169 1.75 -11.15 6.41
C GLY A 169 1.37 -11.57 5.00
N GLY A 170 1.11 -10.61 4.10
CA GLY A 170 0.84 -10.89 2.68
C GLY A 170 2.09 -11.25 1.87
N VAL A 171 3.29 -10.91 2.34
CA VAL A 171 4.58 -11.25 1.71
C VAL A 171 5.36 -12.36 2.44
N ALA A 172 4.83 -12.87 3.55
CA ALA A 172 5.48 -13.85 4.43
C ALA A 172 5.47 -15.29 3.92
#